data_AF-A0A933NJA4-F1
#
_entry.id   AF-A0A933NJA4-F1
#
_cell.length_a   1.000
_cell.length_b   1.000
_cell.length_c   1.000
_cell.angle_alpha   90.00
_cell.angle_beta   90.00
_cell.angle_gamma   90.00
#
_symmetry.space_group_name_H-M   'P 1'
#
loop_
_entity.id
_entity.type
_entity.pdbx_description
1 polymer ?
#
loop_
_entity_poly.entity_id
_entity_poly.type
_entity_poly.pdbx_seq_one_letter_code
_entity_poly.pdbx_strand_id
1 'polypeptide(L)'
;MTRGTTLYGVNMPDDDRSPKTPDPLVSFVDSSTAFEKGQGRCPVCREKLAETRQLRVCPRCQTPHHLECWEYNGACGVFGCAAARPAGSAAPRRDGGEPDAHQRGTRSPVPVAWHSEEVPPRRSRITIWELLIVLAIIGVLAAIAIPNFRAARERPGTRGCYASQKTVAGAIEMYNLDKNTRRTLLDGDFWSALKSGGYLMSIPQDEGQGPGSSANFAWTAAGNGIKCSIHGCIQ
;
A
#
# COMPACT_ATOMS: atom_id res chain seq x y z
N MET A 1 -53.73 -46.88 16.67
CA MET A 1 -53.83 -45.41 16.53
C MET A 1 -52.46 -44.84 16.89
N THR A 2 -51.54 -44.76 15.92
CA THR A 2 -51.27 -43.61 15.01
C THR A 2 -50.40 -42.51 15.63
N ARG A 3 -49.19 -42.39 15.06
CA ARG A 3 -48.40 -41.17 14.81
C ARG A 3 -47.71 -40.56 16.05
N GLY A 4 -46.53 -39.94 15.96
CA GLY A 4 -45.72 -39.56 14.82
C GLY A 4 -44.54 -38.70 15.30
N THR A 5 -43.49 -38.72 14.50
CA THR A 5 -42.22 -37.99 14.56
C THR A 5 -42.34 -36.46 14.53
N THR A 6 -41.22 -35.80 14.86
CA THR A 6 -40.69 -34.52 14.32
C THR A 6 -41.18 -33.16 14.86
N LEU A 7 -40.22 -32.36 15.38
CA LEU A 7 -39.74 -31.05 14.86
C LEU A 7 -39.56 -29.91 15.89
N TYR A 8 -38.47 -29.18 15.64
CA TYR A 8 -38.02 -27.91 16.22
C TYR A 8 -39.11 -26.85 16.29
N GLY A 9 -39.15 -26.09 17.38
CA GLY A 9 -40.03 -24.92 17.56
C GLY A 9 -39.25 -23.72 18.11
N VAL A 10 -38.76 -22.90 17.18
CA VAL A 10 -38.30 -21.52 17.37
C VAL A 10 -39.45 -20.63 17.84
N ASN A 11 -39.22 -19.81 18.87
CA ASN A 11 -40.07 -18.67 19.21
C ASN A 11 -39.32 -17.39 18.86
N MET A 12 -39.60 -16.86 17.67
CA MET A 12 -39.31 -15.49 17.24
C MET A 12 -40.65 -14.76 17.24
N PRO A 13 -40.83 -13.66 17.98
CA PRO A 13 -42.01 -12.83 17.83
C PRO A 13 -41.96 -12.09 16.48
N ASP A 14 -43.04 -12.27 15.73
CA ASP A 14 -43.37 -11.56 14.50
C ASP A 14 -43.55 -10.06 14.78
N ASP A 15 -42.76 -9.23 14.12
CA ASP A 15 -43.14 -7.85 13.84
C ASP A 15 -43.01 -7.61 12.33
N ASP A 16 -44.16 -7.77 11.69
CA ASP A 16 -44.51 -7.26 10.37
C ASP A 16 -44.16 -5.76 10.27
N ARG A 17 -43.09 -5.42 9.55
CA ARG A 17 -43.10 -4.18 8.76
C ARG A 17 -42.22 -4.25 7.52
N SER A 18 -42.90 -4.57 6.43
CA SER A 18 -42.49 -4.34 5.03
C SER A 18 -41.76 -2.98 4.84
N PRO A 19 -40.78 -2.91 3.93
CA PRO A 19 -39.79 -1.83 3.87
C PRO A 19 -40.42 -0.53 3.35
N LYS A 20 -40.29 0.53 4.15
CA LYS A 20 -40.48 1.89 3.66
C LYS A 20 -39.41 2.16 2.60
N THR A 21 -39.85 2.42 1.37
CA THR A 21 -39.01 2.95 0.31
C THR A 21 -38.25 4.17 0.82
N PRO A 22 -36.92 4.28 0.65
CA PRO A 22 -36.18 5.45 1.09
C PRO A 22 -36.52 6.64 0.18
N ASP A 23 -36.95 7.73 0.80
CA ASP A 23 -37.05 9.05 0.16
C ASP A 23 -35.66 9.50 -0.34
N PRO A 24 -35.57 10.15 -1.51
CA PRO A 24 -34.30 10.30 -2.22
C PRO A 24 -33.48 11.53 -1.80
N LEU A 25 -33.67 12.06 -0.59
CA LEU A 25 -32.95 13.25 -0.13
C LEU A 25 -32.63 13.17 1.37
N VAL A 26 -31.38 12.78 1.64
CA VAL A 26 -30.55 13.18 2.79
C VAL A 26 -30.99 12.64 4.18
N SER A 27 -30.53 11.43 4.54
CA SER A 27 -30.48 10.99 5.93
C SER A 27 -29.09 11.25 6.52
N PHE A 28 -28.93 12.39 7.21
CA PHE A 28 -27.91 12.56 8.24
C PHE A 28 -28.20 11.54 9.35
N VAL A 29 -27.32 10.55 9.49
CA VAL A 29 -27.43 9.51 10.51
C VAL A 29 -27.00 10.13 11.85
N ASP A 30 -27.89 10.10 12.84
CA ASP A 30 -27.64 10.60 14.19
C ASP A 30 -26.36 10.02 14.80
N SER A 31 -25.55 10.90 15.39
CA SER A 31 -24.17 10.63 15.83
C SER A 31 -24.05 9.64 16.98
N SER A 32 -25.16 9.14 17.54
CA SER A 32 -25.19 8.20 18.65
C SER A 32 -25.14 6.73 18.23
N THR A 33 -25.58 6.37 17.02
CA THR A 33 -25.55 4.96 16.53
C THR A 33 -24.38 4.68 15.58
N ALA A 34 -23.66 5.72 15.13
CA ALA A 34 -22.41 5.58 14.39
C ALA A 34 -21.22 5.21 15.30
N PHE A 35 -21.35 5.38 16.62
CA PHE A 35 -20.24 5.27 17.58
C PHE A 35 -19.91 3.82 17.99
N GLU A 36 -20.88 2.90 18.04
CA GLU A 36 -20.60 1.49 18.35
C GLU A 36 -19.84 0.75 17.22
N LYS A 37 -19.80 1.30 16.01
CA LYS A 37 -18.96 0.82 14.88
C LYS A 37 -17.72 1.69 14.63
N GLY A 38 -17.46 2.70 15.47
CA GLY A 38 -16.34 3.65 15.34
C GLY A 38 -14.97 3.10 15.75
N GLN A 39 -14.91 1.86 16.26
CA GLN A 39 -13.65 1.17 16.56
C GLN A 39 -13.07 0.56 15.28
N GLY A 40 -12.55 1.42 14.40
CA GLY A 40 -11.95 1.01 13.14
C GLY A 40 -10.79 1.92 12.74
N ARG A 41 -9.84 1.37 11.97
CA ARG A 41 -8.84 2.18 11.25
C ARG A 41 -9.42 2.60 9.91
N CYS A 42 -9.17 3.84 9.50
CA CYS A 42 -9.53 4.29 8.16
C CYS A 42 -8.79 3.44 7.11
N PRO A 43 -9.47 2.84 6.11
CA PRO A 43 -8.80 2.06 5.07
C PRO A 43 -7.83 2.86 4.19
N VAL A 44 -7.98 4.19 4.14
CA VAL A 44 -7.17 5.09 3.30
C VAL A 44 -5.90 5.52 4.04
N CYS A 45 -6.01 6.19 5.19
CA CYS A 45 -4.84 6.69 5.94
C CYS A 45 -4.30 5.74 7.03
N ARG A 46 -5.06 4.68 7.39
CA ARG A 46 -4.74 3.70 8.44
C ARG A 46 -4.72 4.23 9.88
N GLU A 47 -5.14 5.47 10.10
CA GLU A 47 -5.29 6.06 11.44
C GLU A 47 -6.63 5.69 12.09
N LYS A 48 -6.75 5.91 13.40
CA LYS A 48 -7.96 5.59 14.16
C LYS A 48 -9.07 6.59 13.81
N LEU A 49 -10.26 6.09 13.52
CA LEU A 49 -11.42 6.93 13.20
C LEU A 49 -11.97 7.68 14.42
N ALA A 50 -11.63 7.24 15.63
CA ALA A 50 -12.06 7.85 16.89
C ALA A 50 -11.47 9.26 17.14
N GLU A 51 -10.44 9.65 16.39
CA GLU A 51 -9.72 10.91 16.61
C GLU A 51 -10.40 12.11 15.95
N THR A 52 -11.35 11.88 15.03
CA THR A 52 -11.94 12.91 14.18
C THR A 52 -13.47 12.92 14.28
N ARG A 53 -14.07 14.11 14.46
CA ARG A 53 -15.54 14.25 14.58
C ARG A 53 -16.30 14.08 13.26
N GLN A 54 -15.63 14.11 12.10
CA GLN A 54 -16.26 14.06 10.79
C GLN A 54 -15.89 12.76 10.06
N LEU A 55 -16.88 11.88 9.94
CA LEU A 55 -16.76 10.57 9.32
C LEU A 55 -17.77 10.42 8.20
N ARG A 56 -17.35 9.82 7.09
CA ARG A 56 -18.24 9.39 6.01
C ARG A 56 -18.30 7.87 5.97
N VAL A 57 -19.52 7.33 6.04
CA VAL A 57 -19.76 5.89 5.92
C VAL A 57 -20.02 5.55 4.46
N CYS A 58 -19.31 4.54 3.94
CA CYS A 58 -19.49 4.09 2.56
C CYS A 58 -20.93 3.54 2.36
N PRO A 59 -21.69 3.99 1.34
CA PRO A 59 -23.06 3.51 1.11
C PRO A 59 -23.14 2.06 0.62
N ARG A 60 -22.01 1.45 0.19
CA ARG A 60 -21.98 0.07 -0.33
C ARG A 60 -21.54 -0.96 0.70
N CYS A 61 -20.40 -0.73 1.37
CA CYS A 61 -19.86 -1.66 2.36
C CYS A 61 -20.01 -1.18 3.80
N GLN A 62 -20.61 -0.02 4.03
CA GLN A 62 -20.78 0.58 5.35
C GLN A 62 -19.48 0.79 6.13
N THR A 63 -18.32 0.78 5.45
CA THR A 63 -17.04 1.03 6.11
C THR A 63 -16.88 2.53 6.37
N PRO A 64 -16.58 2.93 7.62
CA PRO A 64 -16.34 4.33 7.97
C PRO A 64 -14.97 4.80 7.47
N HIS A 65 -14.92 6.02 6.96
CA HIS A 65 -13.73 6.73 6.51
C HIS A 65 -13.73 8.12 7.14
N HIS A 66 -12.56 8.74 7.33
CA HIS A 66 -12.52 10.18 7.59
C HIS A 66 -13.15 10.93 6.43
N LEU A 67 -13.87 12.02 6.70
CA LEU A 67 -14.49 12.82 5.64
C LEU A 67 -13.44 13.30 4.62
N GLU A 68 -12.27 13.72 5.10
CA GLU A 68 -11.18 14.19 4.25
C GLU A 68 -10.56 13.08 3.41
N CYS A 69 -10.27 11.92 4.00
CA CYS A 69 -9.80 10.73 3.27
C CYS A 69 -10.85 10.26 2.25
N TRP A 70 -12.11 10.40 2.64
CA TRP A 70 -13.31 10.46 1.84
C TRP A 70 -13.10 11.09 0.47
N GLU A 71 -13.05 12.41 0.56
CA GLU A 71 -13.02 13.34 -0.55
C GLU A 71 -11.72 13.23 -1.34
N TYR A 72 -10.60 12.95 -0.66
CA TYR A 72 -9.30 12.78 -1.29
C TYR A 72 -9.26 11.53 -2.19
N ASN A 73 -9.73 10.39 -1.69
CA ASN A 73 -9.75 9.16 -2.49
C ASN A 73 -10.90 9.16 -3.52
N GLY A 74 -11.97 9.93 -3.24
CA GLY A 74 -13.16 10.06 -4.07
C GLY A 74 -14.04 8.79 -4.11
N ALA A 75 -13.69 7.76 -3.35
CA ALA A 75 -14.29 6.44 -3.39
C ALA A 75 -13.90 5.61 -2.15
N CYS A 76 -14.49 4.42 -2.00
CA CYS A 76 -14.15 3.51 -0.93
C CYS A 76 -12.73 2.93 -1.10
N GLY A 77 -11.93 2.91 -0.03
CA GLY A 77 -10.59 2.30 -0.05
C GLY A 77 -10.55 0.79 0.27
N VAL A 78 -11.72 0.17 0.46
CA VAL A 78 -11.82 -1.25 0.84
C VAL A 78 -11.71 -2.12 -0.40
N PHE A 79 -10.77 -3.07 -0.38
CA PHE A 79 -10.61 -4.07 -1.44
C PHE A 79 -11.92 -4.81 -1.70
N GLY A 80 -12.32 -4.89 -2.97
CA GLY A 80 -13.54 -5.60 -3.39
C GLY A 80 -14.85 -4.84 -3.15
N CYS A 81 -14.83 -3.61 -2.63
CA CYS A 81 -16.05 -2.82 -2.50
C CYS A 81 -16.55 -2.35 -3.88
N ALA A 82 -17.84 -2.48 -4.15
CA ALA A 82 -18.46 -1.96 -5.38
C ALA A 82 -18.45 -0.41 -5.49
N ALA A 83 -18.18 0.30 -4.39
CA ALA A 83 -17.91 1.74 -4.38
C ALA A 83 -16.41 2.06 -4.38
N ALA A 84 -15.53 1.06 -4.49
CA ALA A 84 -14.10 1.29 -4.70
C ALA A 84 -13.83 1.71 -6.15
N ARG A 85 -12.74 2.44 -6.35
CA ARG A 85 -12.29 2.81 -7.69
C ARG A 85 -11.95 1.54 -8.49
N PRO A 86 -12.39 1.42 -9.75
CA PRO A 86 -11.91 0.35 -10.61
C PRO A 86 -10.39 0.49 -10.78
N ALA A 87 -9.69 -0.65 -10.75
CA ALA A 87 -8.24 -0.71 -10.93
C ALA A 87 -7.86 -0.03 -12.25
N GLY A 88 -7.04 1.01 -12.17
CA GLY A 88 -6.60 1.79 -13.33
C GLY A 88 -7.34 3.13 -13.58
N SER A 89 -8.37 3.47 -12.79
CA SER A 89 -8.97 4.81 -12.87
C SER A 89 -8.09 5.84 -12.15
N ALA A 90 -7.62 6.86 -12.88
CA ALA A 90 -6.83 7.97 -12.33
C ALA A 90 -7.65 8.81 -11.33
N ALA A 91 -7.12 9.07 -10.13
CA ALA A 91 -7.75 9.92 -9.12
C ALA A 91 -8.22 11.26 -9.74
N PRO A 92 -9.38 11.82 -9.34
CA PRO A 92 -9.82 13.11 -9.85
C PRO A 92 -8.72 14.13 -9.58
N ARG A 93 -8.20 14.75 -10.64
CA ARG A 93 -7.37 15.94 -10.48
C ARG A 93 -8.30 17.01 -9.91
N ARG A 94 -7.84 17.73 -8.88
CA ARG A 94 -8.54 18.95 -8.49
C ARG A 94 -8.40 19.91 -9.66
N ASP A 95 -9.51 20.22 -10.30
CA ASP A 95 -9.63 21.33 -11.24
C ASP A 95 -9.48 22.63 -10.46
N GLY A 96 -8.24 22.96 -10.10
CA GLY A 96 -7.84 24.36 -9.98
C GLY A 96 -7.87 24.89 -11.40
N GLY A 97 -8.91 25.67 -11.71
CA GLY A 97 -9.33 25.98 -13.07
C GLY A 97 -8.20 26.35 -14.04
N GLU A 98 -8.14 25.57 -15.12
CA GLU A 98 -7.54 25.96 -16.39
C GLU A 98 -8.56 25.56 -17.47
N PRO A 99 -9.10 26.47 -18.30
CA PRO A 99 -10.12 26.11 -19.27
C PRO A 99 -9.54 25.20 -20.35
N ASP A 100 -10.08 23.98 -20.40
CA ASP A 100 -9.79 22.91 -21.36
C ASP A 100 -9.99 23.34 -22.82
N ALA A 101 -8.91 23.29 -23.59
CA ALA A 101 -8.98 23.29 -25.04
C ALA A 101 -8.42 21.97 -25.58
N HIS A 102 -9.17 20.87 -25.53
CA HIS A 102 -8.88 19.67 -26.31
C HIS A 102 -10.16 18.98 -26.80
N GLN A 103 -10.67 19.44 -27.95
CA GLN A 103 -11.45 18.60 -28.85
C GLN A 103 -10.57 18.06 -29.97
N ARG A 104 -10.69 16.74 -30.15
CA ARG A 104 -10.03 15.85 -31.09
C ARG A 104 -9.82 16.44 -32.49
N GLY A 105 -8.59 16.35 -32.99
CA GLY A 105 -8.27 16.59 -34.39
C GLY A 105 -6.86 16.12 -34.72
N THR A 106 -6.78 15.09 -35.55
CA THR A 106 -5.56 14.57 -36.18
C THR A 106 -4.65 15.69 -36.68
N ARG A 107 -3.52 15.91 -36.00
CA ARG A 107 -2.40 16.68 -36.55
C ARG A 107 -1.13 15.89 -36.32
N SER A 108 -0.41 15.72 -37.43
CA SER A 108 0.99 15.32 -37.57
C SER A 108 1.85 15.65 -36.33
N PRO A 109 2.91 14.87 -36.01
CA PRO A 109 3.89 15.32 -35.04
C PRO A 109 4.56 16.58 -35.62
N VAL A 110 4.05 17.75 -35.23
CA VAL A 110 4.76 18.99 -35.43
C VAL A 110 6.05 18.83 -34.63
N PRO A 111 7.24 19.01 -35.22
CA PRO A 111 8.44 19.07 -34.41
C PRO A 111 8.19 20.18 -33.40
N VAL A 112 8.25 19.84 -32.11
CA VAL A 112 8.30 20.83 -31.04
C VAL A 112 9.61 21.57 -31.26
N ALA A 113 9.56 22.59 -32.11
CA ALA A 113 10.55 23.62 -32.17
C ALA A 113 10.46 24.29 -30.80
N TRP A 114 11.40 23.94 -29.93
CA TRP A 114 11.71 24.71 -28.75
C TRP A 114 12.04 26.12 -29.25
N HIS A 115 11.03 26.99 -29.31
CA HIS A 115 11.28 28.42 -29.38
C HIS A 115 11.94 28.76 -28.05
N SER A 116 13.26 28.82 -28.08
CA SER A 116 14.09 29.34 -27.01
C SER A 116 13.76 30.81 -26.85
N GLU A 117 12.68 31.12 -26.13
CA GLU A 117 12.49 32.44 -25.57
C GLU A 117 13.55 32.58 -24.47
N GLU A 118 14.67 33.19 -24.85
CA GLU A 118 15.75 33.58 -23.95
C GLU A 118 15.15 34.52 -22.90
N VAL A 119 14.77 33.96 -21.74
CA VAL A 119 14.35 34.77 -20.59
C VAL A 119 15.53 35.68 -20.26
N PRO A 120 15.40 37.02 -20.41
CA PRO A 120 16.53 37.92 -20.21
C PRO A 120 17.00 37.75 -18.76
N PRO A 121 18.31 37.52 -18.54
CA PRO A 121 18.83 37.33 -17.20
C PRO A 121 18.61 38.62 -16.41
N ARG A 122 17.63 38.58 -15.49
CA ARG A 122 17.48 39.59 -14.45
C ARG A 122 18.77 39.59 -13.64
N ARG A 123 19.59 40.63 -13.81
CA ARG A 123 20.89 40.79 -13.15
C ARG A 123 20.66 41.15 -11.69
N SER A 124 20.28 40.17 -10.85
CA SER A 124 20.29 40.33 -9.41
C SER A 124 21.74 40.40 -8.95
N ARG A 125 22.17 41.55 -8.43
CA ARG A 125 23.48 41.69 -7.78
C ARG A 125 23.40 41.03 -6.40
N ILE A 126 23.56 39.71 -6.36
CA ILE A 126 23.76 38.99 -5.10
C ILE A 126 25.12 39.42 -4.57
N THR A 127 25.18 39.87 -3.32
CA THR A 127 26.46 40.25 -2.72
C THR A 127 27.28 39.00 -2.42
N ILE A 128 28.62 39.08 -2.54
CA ILE A 128 29.48 37.91 -2.27
C ILE A 128 29.25 37.38 -0.85
N TRP A 129 29.04 38.28 0.12
CA TRP A 129 28.76 37.94 1.52
C TRP A 129 27.44 37.19 1.72
N GLU A 130 26.41 37.55 0.98
CA GLU A 130 25.11 36.89 1.03
C GLU A 130 25.19 35.45 0.50
N LEU A 131 25.99 35.20 -0.55
CA LEU A 131 26.25 33.84 -1.00
C LEU A 131 27.13 33.05 0.01
N LEU A 132 28.11 33.72 0.61
CA LEU A 132 29.02 33.09 1.59
C LEU A 132 28.30 32.61 2.84
N ILE A 133 27.40 33.43 3.41
CA ILE A 133 26.65 33.04 4.62
C ILE A 133 25.68 31.89 4.34
N VAL A 134 25.03 31.87 3.16
CA VAL A 134 24.12 30.79 2.77
C VAL A 134 24.86 29.46 2.64
N LEU A 135 26.03 29.45 1.98
CA LEU A 135 26.87 28.25 1.87
C LEU A 135 27.37 27.77 3.24
N ALA A 136 27.71 28.69 4.15
CA ALA A 136 28.11 28.35 5.51
C ALA A 136 27.00 27.62 6.28
N ILE A 137 25.76 28.13 6.21
CA ILE A 137 24.61 27.51 6.88
C ILE A 137 24.28 26.14 6.28
N ILE A 138 24.24 26.03 4.94
CA ILE A 138 23.98 24.75 4.25
C ILE A 138 25.04 23.71 4.61
N GLY A 139 26.31 24.11 4.72
CA GLY A 139 27.41 23.24 5.13
C GLY A 139 27.22 22.63 6.52
N VAL A 140 26.84 23.46 7.51
CA VAL A 140 26.59 23.01 8.89
C VAL A 140 25.39 22.06 8.94
N LEU A 141 24.29 22.39 8.24
CA LEU A 141 23.10 21.53 8.18
C LEU A 141 23.40 20.18 7.51
N ALA A 142 24.16 20.17 6.41
CA ALA A 142 24.55 18.95 5.70
C ALA A 142 25.45 18.06 6.57
N ALA A 143 26.40 18.64 7.31
CA ALA A 143 27.30 17.89 8.20
C ALA A 143 26.55 17.09 9.27
N ILE A 144 25.45 17.63 9.81
CA ILE A 144 24.59 16.93 10.79
C ILE A 144 23.67 15.93 10.08
N ALA A 145 23.12 16.29 8.93
CA ALA A 145 22.13 15.49 8.22
C ALA A 145 22.70 14.22 7.56
N ILE A 146 23.88 14.30 6.94
CA ILE A 146 24.50 13.18 6.20
C ILE A 146 24.67 11.90 7.04
N PRO A 147 25.29 11.91 8.24
CA PRO A 147 25.48 10.67 9.00
C PRO A 147 24.15 10.02 9.40
N ASN A 148 23.17 10.82 9.80
CA ASN A 148 21.84 10.31 10.14
C ASN A 148 21.12 9.75 8.91
N PHE A 149 21.21 10.43 7.77
CA PHE A 149 20.56 10.01 6.53
C PHE A 149 21.17 8.72 5.96
N ARG A 150 22.49 8.55 6.03
CA ARG A 150 23.16 7.31 5.63
C ARG A 150 22.71 6.13 6.49
N ALA A 151 22.72 6.28 7.81
CA ALA A 151 22.21 5.26 8.73
C ALA A 151 20.71 4.96 8.51
N ALA A 152 19.90 5.97 8.19
CA ALA A 152 18.49 5.79 7.87
C ALA A 152 18.25 5.04 6.54
N ARG A 153 19.14 5.19 5.55
CA ARG A 153 19.07 4.53 4.25
C ARG A 153 19.63 3.11 4.23
N GLU A 154 20.48 2.73 5.18
CA GLU A 154 21.03 1.37 5.28
C GLU A 154 20.08 0.39 6.02
N ARG A 155 19.19 0.92 6.88
CA ARG A 155 18.19 0.15 7.66
C ARG A 155 17.07 -0.56 6.87
N PRO A 156 16.59 -0.08 5.70
CA PRO A 156 15.59 -0.78 4.91
C PRO A 156 16.08 -2.13 4.38
N GLY A 157 17.38 -2.24 4.05
CA GLY A 157 17.97 -3.46 3.48
C GLY A 157 17.89 -4.66 4.42
N THR A 158 18.14 -4.46 5.73
CA THR A 158 18.06 -5.55 6.73
C THR A 158 16.62 -6.02 6.92
N ARG A 159 15.67 -5.08 7.07
CA ARG A 159 14.24 -5.39 7.26
C ARG A 159 13.64 -6.08 6.05
N GLY A 160 13.96 -5.61 4.84
CA GLY A 160 13.56 -6.24 3.59
C GLY A 160 14.14 -7.65 3.45
N CYS A 161 15.42 -7.83 3.80
CA CYS A 161 16.07 -9.13 3.79
C CYS A 161 15.38 -10.12 4.74
N TYR A 162 15.07 -9.73 5.98
CA TYR A 162 14.38 -10.61 6.93
C TYR A 162 12.95 -10.98 6.48
N ALA A 163 12.24 -10.05 5.83
CA ALA A 163 10.94 -10.35 5.23
C ALA A 163 11.07 -11.39 4.10
N SER A 164 12.06 -11.22 3.22
CA SER A 164 12.37 -12.19 2.16
C SER A 164 12.77 -13.56 2.72
N GLN A 165 13.58 -13.62 3.78
CA GLN A 165 13.97 -14.88 4.44
C GLN A 165 12.75 -15.67 4.94
N LYS A 166 11.77 -14.99 5.55
CA LYS A 166 10.52 -15.61 6.01
C LYS A 166 9.69 -16.19 4.85
N THR A 167 9.56 -15.44 3.77
CA THR A 167 8.83 -15.88 2.58
C THR A 167 9.49 -17.11 1.95
N VAL A 168 10.83 -17.12 1.84
CA VAL A 168 11.57 -18.28 1.31
C VAL A 168 11.45 -19.49 2.25
N ALA A 169 11.61 -19.29 3.56
CA ALA A 169 11.49 -20.38 4.54
C ALA A 169 10.12 -21.05 4.45
N GLY A 170 9.04 -20.26 4.43
CA GLY A 170 7.68 -20.79 4.28
C GLY A 170 7.46 -21.51 2.94
N ALA A 171 8.00 -20.99 1.84
CA ALA A 171 7.89 -21.63 0.53
C ALA A 171 8.59 -23.00 0.49
N ILE A 172 9.74 -23.12 1.14
CA ILE A 172 10.49 -24.39 1.24
C ILE A 172 9.75 -25.39 2.13
N GLU A 173 9.18 -24.94 3.25
CA GLU A 173 8.36 -25.78 4.11
C GLU A 173 7.14 -26.33 3.37
N MET A 174 6.43 -25.49 2.62
CA MET A 174 5.30 -25.94 1.79
C MET A 174 5.73 -26.93 0.70
N TYR A 175 6.82 -26.65 -0.01
CA TYR A 175 7.37 -27.58 -1.00
C TYR A 175 7.71 -28.94 -0.39
N ASN A 176 8.35 -28.92 0.78
CA ASN A 176 8.77 -30.12 1.49
C ASN A 176 7.57 -30.95 1.97
N LEU A 177 6.48 -30.30 2.41
CA LEU A 177 5.23 -30.97 2.77
C LEU A 177 4.55 -31.61 1.55
N ASP A 178 4.42 -30.88 0.44
CA ASP A 178 3.72 -31.38 -0.75
C ASP A 178 4.44 -32.53 -1.44
N LYS A 179 5.78 -32.48 -1.46
CA LYS A 179 6.60 -33.53 -2.08
C LYS A 179 7.01 -34.62 -1.10
N ASN A 180 6.66 -34.50 0.18
CA ASN A 180 7.13 -35.36 1.27
C ASN A 180 8.65 -35.58 1.22
N THR A 181 9.39 -34.51 0.92
CA THR A 181 10.86 -34.50 0.89
C THR A 181 11.40 -33.48 1.88
N ARG A 182 12.62 -33.68 2.38
CA ARG A 182 13.28 -32.69 3.24
C ARG A 182 14.48 -32.10 2.52
N ARG A 183 14.23 -31.25 1.52
CA ARG A 183 15.31 -30.52 0.86
C ARG A 183 15.77 -29.34 1.71
N THR A 184 17.08 -29.25 1.92
CA THR A 184 17.75 -28.17 2.65
C THR A 184 18.83 -27.47 1.82
N LEU A 185 19.10 -27.93 0.60
CA LEU A 185 20.05 -27.31 -0.32
C LEU A 185 19.32 -26.33 -1.24
N LEU A 186 19.80 -25.09 -1.30
CA LEU A 186 19.23 -24.02 -2.14
C LEU A 186 20.08 -23.82 -3.40
N ASP A 187 19.88 -24.68 -4.38
CA ASP A 187 20.58 -24.64 -5.67
C ASP A 187 19.76 -23.86 -6.72
N GLY A 188 20.38 -23.44 -7.83
CA GLY A 188 19.70 -22.68 -8.91
C GLY A 188 18.44 -23.38 -9.47
N ASP A 189 18.49 -24.70 -9.61
CA ASP A 189 17.36 -25.51 -10.07
C ASP A 189 16.21 -25.52 -9.06
N PHE A 190 16.53 -25.48 -7.76
CA PHE A 190 15.53 -25.48 -6.71
C PHE A 190 14.76 -24.17 -6.66
N TRP A 191 15.43 -23.03 -6.86
CA TRP A 191 14.78 -21.73 -7.01
C TRP A 191 13.79 -21.72 -8.18
N SER A 192 14.18 -22.34 -9.30
CA SER A 192 13.31 -22.47 -10.47
C SER A 192 12.12 -23.39 -10.19
N ALA A 193 12.31 -24.48 -9.44
CA ALA A 193 11.25 -25.39 -9.02
C ALA A 193 10.25 -24.75 -8.04
N LEU A 194 10.70 -23.90 -7.12
CA LEU A 194 9.83 -23.15 -6.21
C LEU A 194 8.95 -22.16 -6.97
N LYS A 195 9.53 -21.47 -7.96
CA LYS A 195 8.80 -20.51 -8.80
C LYS A 195 7.81 -21.22 -9.73
N SER A 196 8.24 -22.27 -10.44
CA SER A 196 7.37 -23.02 -11.34
C SER A 196 6.29 -23.82 -10.61
N GLY A 197 6.60 -24.28 -9.39
CA GLY A 197 5.65 -24.94 -8.49
C GLY A 197 4.66 -23.99 -7.83
N GLY A 198 4.76 -22.67 -8.04
CA GLY A 198 3.83 -21.68 -7.50
C GLY A 198 4.02 -21.37 -6.01
N TYR A 199 5.10 -21.85 -5.39
CA TYR A 199 5.42 -21.56 -3.98
C TYR A 199 6.01 -20.15 -3.80
N LEU A 200 6.60 -19.58 -4.86
CA LEU A 200 7.11 -18.21 -4.89
C LEU A 200 6.59 -17.47 -6.13
N MET A 201 6.05 -16.28 -5.94
CA MET A 201 5.60 -15.40 -7.05
C MET A 201 6.77 -14.79 -7.82
N SER A 202 7.85 -14.48 -7.11
CA SER A 202 9.11 -13.99 -7.65
C SER A 202 10.25 -14.48 -6.79
N ILE A 203 11.40 -14.72 -7.40
CA ILE A 203 12.62 -15.04 -6.66
C ILE A 203 13.02 -13.77 -5.88
N PRO A 204 13.09 -13.81 -4.54
CA PRO A 204 13.46 -12.64 -3.76
C PRO A 204 14.89 -12.23 -4.07
N GLN A 205 15.10 -10.94 -4.24
CA GLN A 205 16.40 -10.36 -4.49
C GLN A 205 16.83 -9.59 -3.24
N ASP A 206 18.07 -9.77 -2.79
CA ASP A 206 18.64 -8.91 -1.76
C ASP A 206 19.19 -7.64 -2.40
N GLU A 207 18.78 -6.49 -1.87
CA GLU A 207 19.17 -5.17 -2.40
C GLU A 207 20.65 -4.83 -2.16
N GLY A 208 21.43 -5.75 -1.56
CA GLY A 208 22.84 -5.55 -1.22
C GLY A 208 23.84 -5.82 -2.33
N GLN A 209 23.48 -6.59 -3.37
CA GLN A 209 24.41 -6.94 -4.47
C GLN A 209 23.69 -7.06 -5.81
N GLY A 210 23.37 -5.93 -6.43
CA GLY A 210 22.99 -5.87 -7.85
C GLY A 210 21.82 -6.80 -8.26
N PRO A 211 21.56 -6.94 -9.57
CA PRO A 211 20.55 -7.84 -10.09
C PRO A 211 20.99 -9.31 -9.99
N GLY A 212 20.28 -10.13 -9.19
CA GLY A 212 20.32 -11.60 -9.30
C GLY A 212 20.66 -12.42 -8.06
N SER A 213 20.77 -11.86 -6.86
CA SER A 213 21.27 -12.62 -5.71
C SER A 213 20.16 -13.32 -4.88
N SER A 214 19.66 -14.44 -5.39
CA SER A 214 19.09 -15.48 -4.54
C SER A 214 20.16 -16.38 -3.91
N ALA A 215 21.41 -16.28 -4.40
CA ALA A 215 22.57 -17.05 -3.96
C ALA A 215 23.02 -16.70 -2.53
N ASN A 216 22.64 -15.54 -2.01
CA ASN A 216 22.99 -15.12 -0.65
C ASN A 216 22.12 -15.77 0.43
N PHE A 217 21.05 -16.49 0.06
CA PHE A 217 20.23 -17.25 0.99
C PHE A 217 20.74 -18.69 1.10
N ALA A 218 21.05 -19.11 2.32
CA ALA A 218 21.49 -20.47 2.60
C ALA A 218 20.70 -21.06 3.77
N TRP A 219 20.47 -22.37 3.75
CA TRP A 219 19.87 -23.05 4.89
C TRP A 219 20.88 -23.16 6.03
N THR A 220 20.43 -22.94 7.27
CA THR A 220 21.24 -23.21 8.46
C THR A 220 20.60 -24.31 9.31
N ALA A 221 21.39 -25.33 9.63
CA ALA A 221 20.97 -26.44 10.48
C ALA A 221 20.80 -26.04 11.96
N ALA A 222 21.47 -24.97 12.39
CA ALA A 222 21.47 -24.52 13.78
C ALA A 222 20.15 -23.86 14.24
N GLY A 223 19.20 -23.61 13.34
CA GLY A 223 17.95 -22.91 13.67
C GLY A 223 16.75 -23.17 12.77
N ASN A 224 16.72 -24.26 11.98
CA ASN A 224 15.65 -24.55 11.01
C ASN A 224 15.22 -23.33 10.18
N GLY A 225 16.19 -22.57 9.65
CA GLY A 225 15.91 -21.28 9.05
C GLY A 225 16.83 -20.93 7.89
N ILE A 226 16.40 -19.94 7.11
CA ILE A 226 17.20 -19.32 6.06
C ILE A 226 18.08 -18.25 6.67
N LYS A 227 19.38 -18.28 6.35
CA LYS A 227 20.34 -17.20 6.65
C LYS A 227 20.68 -16.43 5.37
N CYS A 228 20.89 -15.14 5.53
CA CYS A 228 21.53 -14.31 4.51
C CYS A 228 23.02 -14.17 4.83
N SER A 229 23.89 -14.28 3.82
CA SER A 229 25.34 -14.07 3.97
C SER A 229 25.72 -12.66 4.43
N ILE A 230 24.85 -11.66 4.20
CA ILE A 230 25.10 -10.25 4.54
C ILE A 230 24.46 -9.86 5.88
N HIS A 231 23.20 -10.22 6.11
CA HIS A 231 22.42 -9.78 7.28
C HIS A 231 22.24 -10.84 8.37
N GLY A 232 22.82 -12.03 8.19
CA GLY A 232 22.69 -13.16 9.11
C GLY A 232 21.34 -13.88 9.03
N CYS A 233 21.04 -14.69 10.04
CA CYS A 233 19.74 -15.35 10.21
C CYS A 233 18.75 -14.43 10.92
N ILE A 234 17.48 -14.60 10.59
CA ILE A 234 16.39 -14.02 11.36
C ILE A 234 16.37 -14.65 12.77
N GLN A 235 16.48 -13.81 13.81
CA GLN A 235 16.31 -14.22 15.20
C GLN A 235 14.83 -14.23 15.61
#